data_AF-A0A914CLR4-F1
#
_entry.id   AF-A0A914CLR4-F1
#
_cell.length_a   1.000
_cell.length_b   1.000
_cell.length_c   1.000
_cell.angle_alpha   90.00
_cell.angle_beta   90.00
_cell.angle_gamma   90.00
#
_symmetry.space_group_name_H-M   'P 1'
#
loop_
_entity.id
_entity.type
_entity.pdbx_description
1 polymer ?
#
loop_
_entity_poly.entity_id
_entity_poly.type
_entity_poly.pdbx_seq_one_letter_code
_entity_poly.pdbx_strand_id
1 'polypeptide(L)'
;MGPVEASDLKEHVWPVIGDCKRYEDVTEEKDEDNFTQPGIFWNKVLDQAARMRLVKNIVVSLKDCKGFIQDRAIENFTKVDPEFGRMVRAGVDAEYNVIKDVAPELSQKLKI
;
A
#
# COMPACT_ATOMS: atom_id res chain seq x y z
N MET A 1 -39.11 28.25 27.85
CA MET A 1 -37.69 28.61 28.04
C MET A 1 -36.86 27.73 27.12
N GLY A 2 -35.91 28.32 26.39
CA GLY A 2 -35.12 27.62 25.36
C GLY A 2 -33.81 27.02 25.91
N PRO A 3 -33.00 26.40 25.03
CA PRO A 3 -31.69 25.84 25.40
C PRO A 3 -30.75 26.91 25.99
N VAL A 4 -29.96 26.52 26.99
CA VAL A 4 -28.94 27.37 27.64
C VAL A 4 -27.56 26.84 27.28
N GLU A 5 -26.65 27.72 26.88
CA GLU A 5 -25.26 27.37 26.56
C GLU A 5 -24.50 26.90 27.80
N ALA A 6 -23.73 25.82 27.67
CA ALA A 6 -22.84 25.30 28.71
C ALA A 6 -21.42 25.86 28.53
N SER A 7 -21.16 27.04 29.11
CA SER A 7 -19.88 27.75 28.99
C SER A 7 -18.66 27.00 29.54
N ASP A 8 -18.88 25.96 30.35
CA ASP A 8 -17.85 25.14 30.97
C ASP A 8 -17.28 24.08 30.01
N LEU A 9 -17.91 23.88 28.84
CA LEU A 9 -17.51 22.91 27.81
C LEU A 9 -16.85 23.59 26.60
N LYS A 10 -16.09 24.67 26.82
CA LYS A 10 -15.36 25.36 25.75
C LYS A 10 -14.30 24.44 25.14
N GLU A 11 -14.28 24.40 23.81
CA GLU A 11 -13.27 23.67 23.05
C GLU A 11 -11.87 24.25 23.25
N HIS A 12 -10.86 23.42 23.04
CA HIS A 12 -9.45 23.83 23.13
C HIS A 12 -9.08 24.83 22.03
N VAL A 13 -8.37 25.89 22.38
CA VAL A 13 -7.89 26.88 21.41
C VAL A 13 -6.64 26.37 20.70
N TRP A 14 -6.71 26.19 19.38
CA TRP A 14 -5.56 25.79 18.55
C TRP A 14 -5.07 26.96 17.69
N PRO A 15 -3.82 27.44 17.85
CA PRO A 15 -3.26 28.44 16.95
C PRO A 15 -2.95 27.80 15.59
N VAL A 16 -3.39 28.45 14.51
CA VAL A 16 -3.17 28.00 13.13
C VAL A 16 -2.39 29.09 12.39
N ILE A 17 -1.41 28.69 11.59
CA ILE A 17 -0.58 29.57 10.76
C ILE A 17 -0.69 29.08 9.32
N GLY A 18 -0.97 29.99 8.38
CA GLY A 18 -1.08 29.69 6.95
C GLY A 18 -2.21 30.46 6.28
N ASP A 19 -2.19 30.46 4.95
CA ASP A 19 -3.28 31.02 4.14
C ASP A 19 -4.42 30.00 3.99
N CYS A 20 -5.66 30.44 3.80
CA CYS A 20 -6.74 29.53 3.44
C CYS A 20 -6.67 29.21 1.94
N LYS A 21 -6.01 28.10 1.59
CA LYS A 21 -5.80 27.62 0.20
C LYS A 21 -5.98 26.10 0.13
N ARG A 22 -6.13 25.56 -1.09
CA ARG A 22 -6.00 24.12 -1.33
C ARG A 22 -4.51 23.79 -1.30
N TYR A 23 -4.05 23.22 -0.20
CA TYR A 23 -2.73 22.62 -0.12
C TYR A 23 -2.80 21.22 -0.73
N GLU A 24 -1.89 20.94 -1.66
CA GLU A 24 -1.56 19.56 -1.98
C GLU A 24 -0.66 19.05 -0.86
N ASP A 25 -0.85 17.80 -0.43
CA ASP A 25 0.04 17.18 0.57
C ASP A 25 1.49 17.08 0.04
N VAL A 26 1.63 17.17 -1.28
CA VAL A 26 2.87 17.30 -2.06
C VAL A 26 3.37 18.76 -2.08
N THR A 27 3.54 19.40 -0.92
CA THR A 27 4.35 20.63 -0.89
C THR A 27 5.81 20.28 -1.18
N GLU A 28 6.53 21.10 -1.94
CA GLU A 28 7.95 20.91 -2.32
C GLU A 28 8.91 20.64 -1.13
N GLU A 29 8.47 20.91 0.10
CA GLU A 29 9.23 20.71 1.35
C GLU A 29 8.86 19.42 2.12
N LYS A 30 7.82 18.69 1.72
CA LYS A 30 7.43 17.41 2.33
C LYS A 30 7.64 16.30 1.31
N ASP A 31 8.81 15.67 1.39
CA ASP A 31 8.96 14.30 0.91
C ASP A 31 7.91 13.45 1.63
N GLU A 32 6.84 13.06 0.93
CA GLU A 32 5.87 12.12 1.46
C GLU A 32 6.60 10.79 1.70
N ASP A 33 6.95 10.56 2.97
CA ASP A 33 7.59 9.32 3.39
C ASP A 33 6.56 8.17 3.42
N ASN A 34 6.25 7.71 2.21
CA ASN A 34 5.28 6.66 1.96
C ASN A 34 5.83 5.24 2.24
N PHE A 35 7.13 5.11 2.55
CA PHE A 35 7.81 3.80 2.59
C PHE A 35 8.49 3.46 3.91
N THR A 36 8.88 4.43 4.73
CA THR A 36 9.55 4.15 6.01
C THR A 36 8.63 3.44 7.01
N GLN A 37 7.39 3.89 7.17
CA GLN A 37 6.46 3.24 8.11
C GLN A 37 6.14 1.80 7.70
N PRO A 38 5.78 1.52 6.43
CA PRO A 38 5.62 0.13 5.97
C PRO A 38 6.92 -0.69 6.11
N GLY A 39 8.08 -0.09 5.88
CA GLY A 39 9.38 -0.76 6.00
C GLY A 39 9.70 -1.16 7.44
N ILE A 40 9.37 -0.29 8.40
CA ILE A 40 9.45 -0.58 9.83
C ILE A 40 8.50 -1.72 10.22
N PHE A 41 7.27 -1.70 9.72
CA PHE A 41 6.31 -2.77 9.98
C PHE A 41 6.82 -4.13 9.46
N TRP A 42 7.30 -4.17 8.22
CA TRP A 42 7.87 -5.37 7.62
C TRP A 42 9.07 -5.90 8.42
N ASN A 43 10.01 -5.02 8.74
CA ASN A 43 11.30 -5.43 9.32
C ASN A 43 11.26 -5.66 10.83
N LYS A 44 10.49 -4.86 11.58
CA LYS A 44 10.54 -4.86 13.06
C LYS A 44 9.33 -5.48 13.72
N VAL A 45 8.21 -5.64 13.02
CA VAL A 45 6.95 -6.16 13.61
C VAL A 45 6.64 -7.58 13.13
N LEU A 46 6.87 -7.86 11.85
CA LEU A 46 6.53 -9.17 11.27
C LEU A 46 7.65 -10.20 11.44
N ASP A 47 7.28 -11.38 11.93
CA ASP A 47 8.11 -12.58 11.88
C ASP A 47 8.10 -13.22 10.48
N GLN A 48 8.98 -14.19 10.24
CA GLN A 48 9.11 -14.82 8.94
C GLN A 48 7.81 -15.50 8.47
N ALA A 49 7.06 -16.12 9.40
CA ALA A 49 5.81 -16.79 9.07
C ALA A 49 4.71 -15.78 8.66
N ALA A 50 4.61 -14.64 9.36
CA ALA A 50 3.68 -13.57 9.03
C ALA A 50 4.06 -12.88 7.71
N ARG A 51 5.35 -12.68 7.43
CA ARG A 51 5.84 -12.17 6.13
C ARG A 51 5.39 -13.08 4.98
N MET A 52 5.56 -14.40 5.11
CA MET A 52 5.10 -15.35 4.10
C MET A 52 3.58 -15.31 3.90
N ARG A 53 2.79 -15.24 4.98
CA ARG A 53 1.33 -15.11 4.89
C ARG A 53 0.91 -13.81 4.22
N LEU A 54 1.56 -12.70 4.55
CA LEU A 54 1.30 -11.40 3.95
C LEU A 54 1.57 -11.42 2.45
N VAL A 55 2.75 -11.93 2.04
CA VAL A 55 3.11 -12.08 0.62
C VAL A 55 2.08 -12.96 -0.10
N LYS A 56 1.71 -14.10 0.48
CA LYS A 56 0.71 -15.00 -0.13
C LYS A 56 -0.63 -14.29 -0.37
N ASN A 57 -1.12 -13.53 0.61
CA ASN A 57 -2.38 -12.80 0.48
C ASN A 57 -2.30 -11.73 -0.62
N ILE A 58 -1.17 -11.03 -0.73
CA ILE A 58 -0.94 -10.02 -1.77
C ILE A 58 -0.89 -10.68 -3.15
N VAL A 59 -0.16 -11.79 -3.31
CA VAL A 59 -0.06 -12.53 -4.57
C VAL A 59 -1.43 -13.03 -5.02
N VAL A 60 -2.23 -13.59 -4.10
CA VAL A 60 -3.60 -14.05 -4.41
C VAL A 60 -4.48 -12.91 -4.90
N SER A 61 -4.32 -11.70 -4.36
CA SER A 61 -5.06 -10.52 -4.84
C SER A 61 -4.52 -9.97 -6.16
N LEU A 62 -3.20 -10.07 -6.40
CA LEU A 62 -2.56 -9.49 -7.58
C LEU A 62 -2.63 -10.38 -8.82
N LYS A 63 -2.78 -11.70 -8.67
CA LYS A 63 -2.71 -12.66 -9.80
C LYS A 63 -3.73 -12.36 -10.91
N ASP A 64 -4.90 -11.81 -10.55
CA ASP A 64 -5.98 -11.51 -11.49
C ASP A 64 -5.91 -10.07 -12.05
N CYS A 65 -4.94 -9.28 -11.60
CA CYS A 65 -4.70 -7.93 -12.10
C CYS A 65 -3.94 -7.91 -13.43
N LYS A 66 -4.04 -6.80 -14.17
CA LYS A 66 -3.26 -6.58 -15.39
C LYS A 66 -1.76 -6.44 -15.08
N GLY A 67 -0.91 -6.87 -16.01
CA GLY A 67 0.54 -6.88 -15.82
C GLY A 67 1.14 -5.54 -15.38
N PHE A 68 0.71 -4.43 -15.99
CA PHE A 68 1.24 -3.10 -15.60
C PHE A 68 0.86 -2.69 -14.16
N ILE A 69 -0.27 -3.18 -13.64
CA ILE A 69 -0.71 -2.92 -12.26
C ILE A 69 0.13 -3.77 -11.31
N GLN A 70 0.37 -5.03 -11.67
CA GLN A 70 1.23 -5.93 -10.90
C GLN A 70 2.65 -5.36 -10.80
N ASP A 71 3.23 -4.90 -11.91
CA ASP A 71 4.58 -4.32 -11.92
C ASP A 71 4.67 -3.06 -11.07
N ARG A 72 3.69 -2.16 -11.16
CA ARG A 72 3.64 -0.95 -10.33
C ARG A 72 3.50 -1.30 -8.83
N ALA A 73 2.67 -2.29 -8.49
CA ALA A 73 2.52 -2.74 -7.12
C ALA A 73 3.84 -3.32 -6.58
N ILE A 74 4.51 -4.17 -7.37
CA ILE A 74 5.81 -4.76 -7.00
C ILE A 74 6.88 -3.68 -6.83
N GLU A 75 6.90 -2.66 -7.70
CA GLU A 75 7.84 -1.53 -7.56
C GLU A 75 7.63 -0.81 -6.22
N ASN A 76 6.37 -0.53 -5.85
CA ASN A 76 6.05 0.10 -4.57
C ASN A 76 6.47 -0.78 -3.38
N PHE A 77 6.23 -2.10 -3.43
CA PHE A 77 6.69 -3.01 -2.37
C PHE A 77 8.22 -3.12 -2.30
N THR A 78 8.91 -2.96 -3.43
CA THR A 78 10.38 -2.95 -3.48
C THR A 78 10.96 -1.69 -2.82
N LYS A 79 10.27 -0.54 -2.95
CA LYS A 79 10.62 0.71 -2.25
C LYS A 79 10.44 0.61 -0.73
N VAL A 80 9.51 -0.21 -0.27
CA VAL A 80 9.32 -0.54 1.16
C VAL A 80 10.47 -1.41 1.67
N ASP A 81 10.75 -2.51 0.98
CA ASP A 81 11.83 -3.43 1.31
C ASP A 81 12.21 -4.29 0.07
N PRO A 82 13.50 -4.41 -0.29
CA PRO A 82 13.91 -5.19 -1.47
C PRO A 82 13.55 -6.68 -1.40
N GLU A 83 13.59 -7.29 -0.21
CA GLU A 83 13.19 -8.68 -0.03
C GLU A 83 11.68 -8.83 -0.18
N PHE A 84 10.90 -7.88 0.34
CA PHE A 84 9.45 -7.91 0.21
C PHE A 84 9.01 -7.87 -1.26
N GLY A 85 9.55 -6.94 -2.06
CA GLY A 85 9.29 -6.86 -3.49
C GLY A 85 9.68 -8.14 -4.24
N ARG A 86 10.86 -8.71 -3.93
CA ARG A 86 11.33 -9.98 -4.52
C ARG A 86 10.38 -11.15 -4.22
N MET A 87 9.91 -11.26 -2.98
CA MET A 87 8.99 -12.34 -2.58
C MET A 87 7.64 -12.24 -3.30
N VAL A 88 7.10 -11.03 -3.46
CA VAL A 88 5.84 -10.81 -4.19
C VAL A 88 6.01 -11.13 -5.67
N ARG A 89 7.10 -10.68 -6.32
CA ARG A 89 7.38 -10.99 -7.73
C ARG A 89 7.47 -12.49 -7.97
N ALA A 90 8.26 -13.19 -7.16
CA ALA A 90 8.41 -14.64 -7.27
C ALA A 90 7.07 -15.39 -7.11
N GLY A 91 6.19 -14.91 -6.22
CA GLY A 91 4.86 -15.49 -6.03
C GLY A 91 3.94 -15.28 -7.25
N VAL A 92 3.92 -14.08 -7.81
CA VAL A 92 3.11 -13.78 -9.02
C VAL A 92 3.61 -14.59 -10.22
N ASP A 93 4.93 -14.68 -10.42
CA ASP A 93 5.52 -15.45 -11.51
C ASP A 93 5.24 -16.95 -11.38
N ALA A 94 5.23 -17.49 -10.16
CA ALA A 94 4.88 -18.89 -9.90
C ALA A 94 3.42 -19.18 -10.27
N GLU A 95 2.48 -18.34 -9.87
CA GLU A 95 1.06 -18.48 -10.25
C GLU A 95 0.86 -18.36 -11.77
N TYR A 96 1.59 -17.46 -12.43
CA TYR A 96 1.56 -17.32 -13.89
C TYR A 96 2.03 -18.60 -14.60
N ASN A 97 3.11 -19.22 -14.13
CA ASN A 97 3.61 -20.48 -14.70
C ASN A 97 2.61 -21.63 -14.52
N VAL A 98 1.95 -21.71 -13.36
CA VAL A 98 0.87 -22.70 -13.12
C VAL A 98 -0.30 -22.49 -14.09
N ILE A 99 -0.75 -21.24 -14.29
CA ILE A 99 -1.84 -20.94 -15.23
C ILE A 99 -1.44 -21.28 -16.67
N LYS A 100 -0.19 -20.99 -17.07
CA LYS A 100 0.34 -21.31 -18.39
C LYS A 100 0.34 -22.81 -18.68
N ASP A 101 0.66 -23.63 -17.68
CA ASP A 101 0.72 -25.08 -17.81
C ASP A 101 -0.67 -25.74 -17.77
N VAL A 102 -1.61 -25.18 -17.00
CA VAL A 102 -2.96 -25.74 -16.81
C VAL A 102 -3.97 -25.24 -17.85
N ALA A 103 -3.85 -23.98 -18.29
CA ALA A 103 -4.81 -23.35 -19.21
C ALA A 103 -4.11 -22.31 -20.12
N PRO A 104 -3.36 -22.74 -21.14
CA PRO A 104 -2.57 -21.86 -22.00
C PRO A 104 -3.39 -20.78 -22.73
N GLU A 105 -4.68 -20.99 -22.93
CA GLU A 105 -5.60 -20.04 -23.55
C GLU A 105 -6.01 -18.84 -22.67
N LEU A 106 -5.94 -18.98 -21.33
CA LEU A 106 -6.23 -17.87 -20.40
C LEU A 106 -5.04 -16.92 -20.24
N SER A 107 -3.81 -17.42 -20.46
CA SER A 107 -2.58 -16.62 -20.44
C SER A 107 -2.58 -15.48 -21.47
N GLN A 108 -3.25 -15.65 -22.62
CA GLN A 108 -3.33 -14.63 -23.66
C GLN A 108 -4.20 -13.43 -23.29
N LYS A 109 -5.15 -13.56 -22.35
CA LYS A 109 -6.01 -12.46 -21.90
C LYS A 109 -5.37 -11.57 -20.84
N LEU A 110 -4.30 -12.03 -20.19
CA LEU A 110 -3.60 -11.28 -19.14
C LEU A 110 -2.53 -10.32 -19.68
N LYS A 111 -2.14 -10.46 -20.97
CA LYS A 111 -1.08 -9.68 -21.63
C LYS A 111 -1.55 -8.37 -22.29
N ILE A 112 -2.53 -7.68 -21.71
CA ILE A 112 -2.99 -6.35 -22.21
C ILE A 112 -2.63 -5.26 -21.21
#